data_AF-A0A815ZA05-F1
#
_entry.id   AF-A0A815ZA05-F1
#
_cell.length_a   1.000
_cell.length_b   1.000
_cell.length_c   1.000
_cell.angle_alpha   90.00
_cell.angle_beta   90.00
_cell.angle_gamma   90.00
#
_symmetry.space_group_name_H-M   'P 1'
#
loop_
_entity.id
_entity.type
_entity.pdbx_description
1 polymer ?
#
loop_
_entity_poly.entity_id
_entity_poly.type
_entity_poly.pdbx_seq_one_letter_code
_entity_poly.pdbx_strand_id
1 'polypeptide(L)'
;MVIEILSGEPIYRNGEFSGFVTSTVYGFTFEKQVCLGFVHAPSSERITVNYIRGATYEINIATKRFKARFNVYQPAEMNPTVLLYIN
;
A
#
# COMPACT_ATOMS: atom_id res chain seq x y z
N MET A 1 5.93 0.43 -18.48
CA MET A 1 5.23 1.71 -18.23
C MET A 1 5.62 2.16 -16.84
N VAL A 2 6.33 3.28 -16.71
CA VAL A 2 6.66 3.84 -15.40
C VAL A 2 5.48 4.69 -14.97
N ILE A 3 4.88 4.38 -13.82
CA ILE A 3 3.82 5.19 -13.25
C ILE A 3 4.47 6.09 -12.21
N GLU A 4 4.40 7.40 -12.43
CA GLU A 4 4.86 8.38 -11.46
C GLU A 4 3.86 8.44 -10.31
N ILE A 5 4.26 7.89 -9.17
CA ILE A 5 3.48 7.90 -7.95
C ILE A 5 4.16 8.92 -7.05
N LEU A 6 3.40 9.90 -6.60
CA LEU A 6 3.92 10.91 -5.68
C LEU A 6 3.75 10.42 -4.24
N SER A 7 4.57 10.97 -3.34
CA SER A 7 4.30 10.83 -1.91
C SER A 7 2.96 11.52 -1.60
N GLY A 8 2.07 10.84 -0.88
CA GLY A 8 0.72 11.30 -0.56
C GLY A 8 -0.40 10.65 -1.37
N GLU A 9 -0.10 9.74 -2.31
CA GLU A 9 -1.16 9.03 -3.04
C GLU A 9 -1.97 8.12 -2.09
N PRO A 10 -3.32 8.14 -2.15
CA PRO A 10 -4.15 7.41 -1.21
C PRO A 10 -4.15 5.90 -1.50
N ILE A 11 -3.97 5.14 -0.42
CA ILE A 11 -4.04 3.69 -0.41
C ILE A 11 -5.45 3.29 0.01
N TYR A 12 -6.06 2.43 -0.79
CA TYR A 12 -7.36 1.84 -0.53
C TYR A 12 -7.19 0.36 -0.18
N ARG A 13 -7.89 -0.07 0.87
CA ARG A 13 -8.01 -1.47 1.28
C ARG A 13 -9.47 -1.88 1.14
N ASN A 14 -9.77 -2.88 0.33
CA ASN A 14 -11.14 -3.32 0.03
C ASN A 14 -12.07 -2.16 -0.42
N GLY A 15 -11.50 -1.17 -1.12
CA GLY A 15 -12.23 0.01 -1.58
C GLY A 15 -12.34 1.15 -0.57
N GLU A 16 -11.95 0.95 0.69
CA GLU A 16 -11.94 1.98 1.75
C GLU A 16 -10.58 2.64 1.90
N PHE A 17 -10.56 3.93 2.19
CA PHE A 17 -9.32 4.66 2.43
C PHE A 17 -8.62 4.11 3.68
N SER A 18 -7.35 3.74 3.53
CA SER A 18 -6.59 3.03 4.57
C SER A 18 -5.20 3.61 4.79
N GLY A 19 -4.82 4.70 4.13
CA GLY A 19 -3.55 5.38 4.38
C GLY A 19 -2.98 6.09 3.16
N PHE A 20 -1.71 6.46 3.24
CA PHE A 20 -1.00 7.17 2.18
C PHE A 20 0.32 6.50 1.84
N VAL A 21 0.69 6.59 0.56
CA VAL A 21 2.04 6.26 0.09
C VAL A 21 3.02 7.30 0.63
N THR A 22 4.06 6.86 1.31
CA THR A 22 5.09 7.75 1.87
C THR A 22 6.30 7.88 0.96
N SER A 23 6.66 6.82 0.24
CA SER A 23 7.81 6.81 -0.66
C SER A 23 7.59 5.82 -1.79
N THR A 24 8.23 6.09 -2.93
CA THR A 24 8.06 5.32 -4.15
C THR A 24 9.40 5.13 -4.81
N VAL A 25 9.64 3.94 -5.36
CA VAL A 25 10.88 3.61 -6.04
C VAL A 25 10.59 2.67 -7.20
N TYR A 26 11.29 2.84 -8.31
CA TYR A 26 11.25 1.89 -9.40
C TYR A 26 12.29 0.79 -9.16
N GLY A 27 11.82 -0.45 -9.01
CA GLY A 27 12.68 -1.61 -8.79
C GLY A 27 13.24 -2.13 -10.11
N PHE A 28 14.45 -1.72 -10.50
CA PHE A 28 15.09 -2.13 -11.76
C PHE A 28 15.23 -3.66 -11.90
N THR A 29 15.46 -4.38 -10.80
CA THR A 29 15.58 -5.85 -10.80
C THR A 29 14.26 -6.56 -11.15
N PHE A 30 13.13 -5.97 -10.80
CA PHE A 30 11.80 -6.56 -11.00
C PHE A 30 11.01 -5.88 -12.12
N GLU A 31 11.57 -4.83 -12.72
CA GLU A 31 10.93 -3.95 -13.70
C GLU A 31 9.54 -3.46 -13.25
N LYS A 32 9.39 -3.18 -11.95
CA LYS A 32 8.12 -2.84 -11.32
C LYS A 32 8.23 -1.60 -10.46
N GLN A 33 7.14 -0.84 -10.42
CA GLN A 33 6.98 0.28 -9.50
C GLN A 33 6.66 -0.26 -8.10
N VAL A 34 7.48 0.15 -7.14
CA VAL A 34 7.39 -0.21 -5.73
C VAL A 34 7.01 1.03 -4.93
N CYS A 35 6.13 0.86 -3.96
CA CYS A 35 5.65 1.91 -3.09
C CYS A 35 5.75 1.43 -1.65
N LEU A 36 6.03 2.35 -0.75
CA LEU A 36 5.99 2.15 0.69
C LEU A 36 4.91 3.05 1.26
N GLY A 37 4.11 2.53 2.18
CA GLY A 37 3.12 3.32 2.88
C GLY A 37 2.76 2.72 4.23
N PHE A 38 2.06 3.51 5.03
CA PHE A 38 1.46 3.04 6.27
C PHE A 38 0.00 2.74 6.01
N VAL A 39 -0.44 1.59 6.52
CA VAL A 39 -1.84 1.18 6.49
C VAL A 39 -2.40 1.35 7.90
N HIS A 40 -3.49 2.09 7.99
CA HIS A 40 -4.28 2.28 9.20
C HIS A 40 -5.59 1.50 9.07
N ALA A 41 -6.03 0.88 10.17
CA ALA A 41 -7.37 0.35 10.29
C ALA A 41 -8.34 1.44 10.79
N PRO A 42 -9.64 1.30 10.51
CA PRO A 42 -10.67 2.07 11.21
C PRO A 42 -10.49 1.93 12.73
N SER A 43 -10.83 2.98 13.49
CA SER A 43 -10.45 3.19 14.91
C SER A 43 -10.79 2.05 15.89
N SER A 44 -11.53 1.03 15.47
CA SER A 44 -11.95 -0.12 16.26
C SER A 44 -11.20 -1.42 15.96
N GLU A 45 -10.39 -1.49 14.89
CA GLU A 45 -9.77 -2.74 14.44
C GLU A 45 -8.27 -2.80 14.72
N ARG A 46 -7.85 -3.89 15.38
CA ARG A 46 -6.42 -4.21 15.51
C ARG A 46 -5.87 -4.63 14.15
N ILE A 47 -4.81 -3.97 13.70
CA ILE A 47 -4.12 -4.35 12.48
C ILE A 47 -3.31 -5.62 12.76
N THR A 48 -3.89 -6.76 12.46
CA THR A 48 -3.22 -8.07 12.54
C THR A 48 -2.62 -8.46 11.19
N VAL A 49 -1.69 -9.42 11.19
CA VAL A 49 -1.16 -9.99 9.94
C VAL A 49 -2.28 -10.54 9.04
N ASN A 50 -3.32 -11.12 9.63
CA ASN A 50 -4.50 -11.61 8.90
C ASN A 50 -5.33 -10.47 8.32
N TYR A 51 -5.46 -9.33 9.04
CA TYR A 51 -6.12 -8.13 8.52
C TYR A 51 -5.42 -7.61 7.27
N ILE A 52 -4.09 -7.63 7.25
CA ILE A 52 -3.30 -7.20 6.08
C ILE A 52 -3.44 -8.24 4.96
N ARG A 53 -3.30 -9.54 5.27
CA ARG A 53 -3.31 -10.58 4.25
C ARG A 53 -4.67 -10.88 3.60
N GLY A 54 -5.75 -10.63 4.34
CA GLY A 54 -7.12 -10.91 3.89
C GLY A 54 -7.74 -9.83 3.03
N ALA A 55 -6.97 -8.86 2.54
CA ALA A 55 -7.51 -7.70 1.84
C ALA A 55 -6.87 -7.45 0.48
N THR A 56 -7.62 -6.75 -0.35
CA THR A 56 -7.16 -6.22 -1.64
C THR A 56 -6.70 -4.79 -1.46
N TYR A 57 -5.52 -4.47 -2.00
CA TYR A 57 -4.95 -3.14 -1.94
C TYR A 57 -4.99 -2.50 -3.31
N GLU A 58 -5.39 -1.23 -3.34
CA GLU A 58 -5.40 -0.40 -4.53
C GLU A 58 -4.74 0.93 -4.21
N ILE A 59 -3.98 1.46 -5.15
CA ILE A 59 -3.45 2.83 -5.05
C ILE A 59 -4.18 3.65 -6.10
N ASN A 60 -4.76 4.77 -5.67
CA ASN A 60 -5.33 5.72 -6.62
C ASN A 60 -4.21 6.64 -7.09
N ILE A 61 -4.00 6.69 -8.39
CA ILE A 61 -2.94 7.47 -9.04
C ILE A 61 -3.61 8.25 -10.15
N ALA A 62 -3.58 9.58 -10.07
CA ALA A 62 -4.20 10.46 -11.07
C ALA A 62 -5.65 10.05 -11.41
N THR A 63 -6.47 9.74 -10.40
CA THR A 63 -7.89 9.33 -10.55
C THR A 63 -8.10 7.90 -11.09
N LYS A 64 -7.04 7.10 -11.23
CA LYS A 64 -7.11 5.70 -11.64
C LYS A 64 -6.68 4.79 -10.51
N ARG A 65 -7.46 3.73 -10.23
CA ARG A 65 -7.11 2.72 -9.22
C ARG A 65 -6.28 1.61 -9.84
N PHE A 66 -5.10 1.37 -9.27
CA PHE A 66 -4.21 0.29 -9.67
C PHE A 66 -4.12 -0.75 -8.55
N LYS A 67 -4.30 -2.02 -8.90
CA LYS A 67 -4.17 -3.12 -7.94
C LYS A 67 -2.72 -3.28 -7.53
N ALA A 68 -2.49 -3.25 -6.22
CA ALA A 68 -1.19 -3.45 -5.63
C ALA A 68 -1.12 -4.79 -4.90
N ARG A 69 0.03 -5.46 -5.00
CA ARG A 69 0.38 -6.58 -4.12
C ARG A 69 1.05 -6.02 -2.89
N PHE A 70 0.68 -6.50 -1.72
CA PHE A 70 1.26 -6.05 -0.47
C PHE A 70 2.33 -7.04 0.03
N ASN A 71 3.30 -6.51 0.76
CA ASN A 71 4.22 -7.27 1.59
C ASN A 71 4.38 -6.55 2.94
N VAL A 72 4.41 -7.30 4.02
CA VAL A 72 4.47 -6.75 5.38
C VAL A 72 5.92 -6.64 5.77
N TYR A 73 6.35 -5.41 6.09
CA TYR A 73 7.67 -5.16 6.65
C TYR A 73 7.49 -4.73 8.11
N GLN A 74 8.07 -5.50 9.04
CA GLN A 74 8.01 -5.36 10.51
C GLN A 74 6.83 -6.04 11.24
N PRO A 75 7.01 -6.43 12.53
CA PRO A 75 5.94 -6.94 13.38
C PRO A 75 4.87 -5.86 13.60
N ALA A 76 3.61 -6.28 13.59
CA ALA A 76 2.41 -5.43 13.59
C ALA A 76 2.17 -4.70 14.92
N GLU A 77 3.13 -3.88 15.37
CA GLU A 77 2.93 -2.98 16.50
C GLU A 77 2.83 -1.52 16.05
N MET A 78 1.77 -0.90 16.58
CA MET A 78 1.27 0.46 16.47
C MET A 78 0.98 1.05 15.08
N ASN A 79 1.67 0.71 13.98
CA ASN A 79 1.29 1.10 12.61
C ASN A 79 2.13 0.28 11.60
N PRO A 80 1.62 -0.82 11.04
CA PRO A 80 2.43 -1.67 10.18
C PRO A 80 2.76 -0.97 8.87
N THR A 81 4.05 -0.99 8.54
CA THR A 81 4.56 -0.56 7.25
C THR A 81 4.22 -1.62 6.22
N VAL A 82 3.47 -1.21 5.19
CA VAL A 82 3.09 -2.10 4.08
C VAL A 82 3.78 -1.62 2.83
N LEU A 83 4.52 -2.54 2.22
CA LEU A 83 5.21 -2.30 0.99
C LEU A 83 4.35 -2.84 -0.15
N LEU A 84 3.93 -1.95 -1.04
CA LEU A 84 2.96 -2.18 -2.11
C LEU A 84 3.68 -2.18 -3.46
N TYR A 85 3.39 -3.17 -4.29
CA TYR A 85 3.95 -3.30 -5.65
C TYR A 85 2.83 -3.25 -6.66
N ILE A 86 2.93 -2.36 -7.65
CA ILE A 86 1.98 -2.31 -8.76
C ILE A 86 2.45 -3.29 -9.85
N ASN A 87 1.51 -4.07 -10.39
CA ASN A 87 1.77 -4.89 -11.59
C ASN A 87 1.37 -4.14 -12.85
#